data_AF-A0A1G9ESC3-F1
#
_entry.id   AF-A0A1G9ESC3-F1
#
_cell.length_a   1.000
_cell.length_b   1.000
_cell.length_c   1.000
_cell.angle_alpha   90.00
_cell.angle_beta   90.00
_cell.angle_gamma   90.00
#
_symmetry.space_group_name_H-M   'P 1'
#
loop_
_entity.id
_entity.type
_entity.pdbx_description
1 polymer ?
#
loop_
_entity_poly.entity_id
_entity_poly.type
_entity_poly.pdbx_seq_one_letter_code
_entity_poly.pdbx_strand_id
1 'polypeptide(L)'
;MAVDKPNVNLSLAALEAEANKPEPFVLALSGSKRITFPDLFDLPVDEAEEFFRDLDQPGKSDFEFLAKWLSKADFDAYKAARVPLRVHKVLIQRVLAYYQQTVGNPGEDTASASS
;
A
#
# COMPACT_ATOMS: atom_id res chain seq x y z
N MET A 1 -42.85 10.15 26.40
CA MET A 1 -42.32 10.32 25.02
C MET A 1 -41.29 9.22 24.82
N ALA A 2 -41.61 8.20 24.02
CA ALA A 2 -40.63 7.16 23.71
C ALA A 2 -39.66 7.75 22.67
N VAL A 3 -38.40 7.87 23.04
CA VAL A 3 -37.34 8.25 22.10
C VAL A 3 -37.05 7.00 21.28
N ASP A 4 -37.59 6.95 20.07
CA ASP A 4 -37.34 5.89 19.10
C ASP A 4 -35.84 5.91 18.77
N LYS A 5 -35.07 5.03 19.41
CA LYS A 5 -33.63 4.91 19.14
C LYS A 5 -33.48 4.13 17.83
N PRO A 6 -32.73 4.65 16.86
CA PRO A 6 -32.50 3.92 15.61
C PRO A 6 -31.87 2.56 15.93
N ASN A 7 -32.41 1.51 15.32
CA ASN A 7 -31.84 0.17 15.42
C ASN A 7 -30.59 0.12 14.53
N VAL A 8 -29.42 0.31 15.14
CA VAL A 8 -28.13 0.32 14.45
C VAL A 8 -27.59 -1.11 14.42
N ASN A 9 -27.52 -1.71 13.23
CA ASN A 9 -27.02 -3.08 13.05
C ASN A 9 -25.49 -3.19 13.06
N LEU A 10 -24.79 -2.13 12.63
CA LEU A 10 -23.33 -2.08 12.51
C LEU A 10 -22.88 -0.62 12.58
N SER A 11 -21.74 -0.37 13.21
CA SER A 11 -21.15 0.97 13.31
C SER A 11 -19.79 1.00 12.63
N LEU A 12 -19.38 2.18 12.16
CA LEU A 12 -18.05 2.37 11.58
C LEU A 12 -16.95 1.99 12.58
N ALA A 13 -17.09 2.39 13.84
CA ALA A 13 -16.13 2.05 14.89
C ALA A 13 -15.98 0.53 15.11
N ALA A 14 -17.06 -0.25 14.91
CA ALA A 14 -16.98 -1.70 14.97
C ALA A 14 -16.15 -2.25 13.81
N LEU A 15 -16.41 -1.78 12.59
CA LEU A 15 -15.62 -2.15 11.41
C LEU A 15 -14.14 -1.75 11.52
N GLU A 16 -13.84 -0.57 12.06
CA GLU A 16 -12.46 -0.11 12.29
C GLU A 16 -11.73 -0.99 13.31
N ALA A 17 -12.43 -1.52 14.31
CA ALA A 17 -11.87 -2.45 15.29
C ALA A 17 -11.66 -3.86 14.74
N GLU A 18 -12.46 -4.27 13.75
CA GLU A 18 -12.35 -5.56 13.05
C GLU A 18 -11.31 -5.53 11.92
N ALA A 19 -11.07 -4.36 11.32
CA ALA A 19 -10.17 -4.21 10.18
C ALA A 19 -8.70 -4.50 10.56
N ASN A 20 -8.07 -5.41 9.82
CA ASN A 20 -6.64 -5.68 9.95
C ASN A 20 -5.84 -4.57 9.24
N LYS A 21 -4.73 -4.15 9.86
CA LYS A 21 -3.82 -3.11 9.37
C LYS A 21 -2.44 -3.72 9.11
N PRO A 22 -2.21 -4.32 7.93
CA PRO A 22 -0.88 -4.80 7.58
C PRO A 22 0.10 -3.62 7.46
N GLU A 23 1.37 -3.88 7.76
CA GLU A 23 2.40 -2.83 7.68
C GLU A 23 2.66 -2.38 6.23
N PRO A 24 3.12 -1.14 6.00
CA PRO A 24 3.53 -0.70 4.67
C PRO A 24 4.78 -1.41 4.18
N PHE A 25 4.99 -1.44 2.85
CA PHE A 25 6.21 -1.98 2.27
C PHE A 25 7.42 -1.10 2.60
N VAL A 26 8.49 -1.71 3.13
CA VAL A 26 9.74 -1.02 3.48
C VAL A 26 10.91 -1.60 2.70
N LEU A 27 11.68 -0.73 2.03
CA LEU A 27 12.94 -1.10 1.37
C LEU A 27 14.12 -0.57 2.18
N ALA A 28 14.99 -1.47 2.62
CA ALA A 28 16.30 -1.10 3.14
C ALA A 28 17.23 -0.67 1.98
N LEU A 29 17.84 0.51 2.13
CA LEU A 29 18.89 1.02 1.25
C LEU A 29 20.27 0.79 1.89
N SER A 30 21.33 0.98 1.12
CA SER A 30 22.70 0.95 1.64
C SER A 30 22.93 2.04 2.71
N GLY A 31 23.80 1.77 3.68
CA GLY A 31 24.17 2.73 4.72
C GLY A 31 23.09 2.96 5.78
N SER A 32 22.37 1.90 6.16
CA SER A 32 21.33 1.91 7.21
C SER A 32 20.16 2.87 6.95
N LYS A 33 19.97 3.29 5.70
CA LYS A 33 18.79 4.05 5.28
C LYS A 33 17.68 3.10 4.89
N ARG A 34 16.44 3.56 4.96
CA ARG A 34 15.26 2.85 4.46
C ARG A 34 14.33 3.84 3.77
N ILE A 35 13.49 3.33 2.90
CA ILE A 35 12.34 4.05 2.37
C ILE A 35 11.07 3.27 2.72
N THR A 36 10.00 3.99 3.01
CA THR A 36 8.71 3.42 3.35
C THR A 36 7.70 3.88 2.31
N PHE A 37 6.99 2.92 1.71
CA PHE A 37 5.87 3.19 0.81
C PHE A 37 4.62 3.56 1.62
N PRO A 38 3.61 4.20 1.00
CA PRO A 38 2.37 4.56 1.69
C PRO A 38 1.72 3.37 2.40
N ASP A 39 1.12 3.65 3.55
CA ASP A 39 0.23 2.71 4.20
C ASP A 39 -1.16 2.81 3.55
N LEU A 40 -1.45 1.94 2.59
CA LEU A 40 -2.72 1.97 1.86
C LEU A 40 -3.95 1.71 2.76
N PHE A 41 -3.76 1.11 3.94
CA PHE A 41 -4.85 0.80 4.86
C PHE A 41 -5.16 1.94 5.82
N ASP A 42 -4.29 2.95 5.88
CA ASP A 42 -4.51 4.20 6.61
C ASP A 42 -4.88 5.37 5.67
N LEU A 43 -4.71 5.19 4.35
CA LEU A 43 -5.15 6.15 3.34
C LEU A 43 -6.69 6.16 3.16
N PRO A 44 -7.28 7.30 2.78
CA PRO A 44 -8.64 7.35 2.25
C PRO A 44 -8.79 6.43 1.03
N VAL A 45 -9.99 5.86 0.86
CA VAL A 45 -10.27 4.89 -0.21
C VAL A 45 -9.93 5.45 -1.59
N ASP A 46 -10.27 6.70 -1.88
CA ASP A 46 -10.01 7.32 -3.18
C ASP A 46 -8.50 7.51 -3.46
N GLU A 47 -7.72 7.80 -2.43
CA GLU A 47 -6.25 7.90 -2.53
C GLU A 47 -5.62 6.52 -2.72
N ALA A 48 -6.10 5.49 -2.02
CA ALA A 48 -5.65 4.11 -2.22
C ALA A 48 -5.97 3.61 -3.65
N GLU A 49 -7.15 3.92 -4.20
CA GLU A 49 -7.49 3.63 -5.59
C GLU A 49 -6.62 4.41 -6.58
N GLU A 50 -6.26 5.65 -6.26
CA GLU A 50 -5.29 6.44 -7.04
C GLU A 50 -3.89 5.81 -7.06
N PHE A 51 -3.42 5.30 -5.92
CA PHE A 51 -2.14 4.62 -5.82
C PHE A 51 -2.05 3.44 -6.80
N PHE A 52 -3.07 2.57 -6.80
CA PHE A 52 -3.10 1.42 -7.71
C PHE A 52 -3.17 1.83 -9.17
N ARG A 53 -3.95 2.87 -9.49
CA ARG A 53 -4.00 3.42 -10.86
C ARG A 53 -2.63 3.92 -11.30
N ASP A 54 -1.93 4.71 -10.48
CA ASP A 54 -0.62 5.24 -10.82
C ASP A 54 0.45 4.14 -10.92
N LEU A 55 0.37 3.10 -10.09
CA LEU A 55 1.31 1.99 -10.11
C LEU A 55 1.15 1.09 -11.34
N ASP A 56 -0.09 0.90 -11.82
CA ASP A 56 -0.41 0.08 -13.00
C ASP A 56 -0.41 0.88 -14.31
N GLN A 57 -0.37 2.22 -14.25
CA GLN A 57 -0.60 3.06 -15.43
C GLN A 57 0.46 2.84 -16.53
N PRO A 58 0.07 2.30 -17.71
CA PRO A 58 1.01 2.14 -18.81
C PRO A 58 1.44 3.51 -19.34
N GLY A 59 2.74 3.75 -19.40
CA GLY A 59 3.33 4.94 -20.01
C GLY A 59 3.66 6.11 -19.07
N LYS A 60 3.32 6.03 -17.77
CA LYS A 60 3.91 6.92 -16.75
C LYS A 60 5.29 6.41 -16.34
N SER A 61 6.19 7.32 -15.97
CA SER A 61 7.49 6.90 -15.44
C SER A 61 7.31 6.37 -14.02
N ASP A 62 7.83 5.18 -13.75
CA ASP A 62 7.97 4.62 -12.39
C ASP A 62 8.61 5.63 -11.41
N PHE A 63 9.43 6.56 -11.93
CA PHE A 63 10.07 7.60 -11.14
C PHE A 63 9.10 8.72 -10.71
N GLU A 64 8.12 9.06 -11.54
CA GLU A 64 7.04 10.00 -11.19
C GLU A 64 6.12 9.39 -10.13
N PHE A 65 5.83 8.09 -10.26
CA PHE A 65 5.13 7.32 -9.23
C PHE A 65 5.86 7.42 -7.89
N LEU A 66 7.16 7.10 -7.84
CA LEU A 66 7.95 7.20 -6.60
C LEU A 66 8.01 8.63 -6.06
N ALA A 67 8.08 9.64 -6.93
CA ALA A 67 8.11 11.05 -6.51
C ALA A 67 6.81 11.50 -5.84
N LYS A 68 5.67 10.97 -6.30
CA LYS A 68 4.34 11.30 -5.78
C LYS A 68 4.06 10.57 -4.47
N TRP A 69 4.38 9.27 -4.42
CA TRP A 69 3.91 8.38 -3.36
C TRP A 69 4.92 8.17 -2.23
N LEU A 70 6.20 8.44 -2.43
CA LEU A 70 7.15 8.45 -1.31
C LEU A 70 7.13 9.81 -0.61
N SER A 71 7.44 9.79 0.69
CA SER A 71 7.80 11.03 1.38
C SER A 71 8.97 11.71 0.67
N LYS A 72 9.04 13.03 0.76
CA LYS A 72 10.16 13.78 0.14
C LYS A 72 11.53 13.25 0.58
N ALA A 73 11.67 12.93 1.88
CA ALA A 73 12.91 12.39 2.43
C ALA A 73 13.26 11.03 1.85
N ASP A 74 12.28 10.14 1.71
CA ASP A 74 12.47 8.81 1.15
C ASP A 74 12.77 8.84 -0.34
N PHE A 75 12.08 9.71 -1.10
CA PHE A 75 12.37 9.90 -2.51
C PHE A 75 13.78 10.47 -2.73
N ASP A 76 14.21 11.45 -1.93
CA ASP A 76 15.57 11.98 -1.99
C ASP A 76 16.61 10.92 -1.59
N ALA A 77 16.32 10.06 -0.60
CA ALA A 77 17.18 8.93 -0.24
C ALA A 77 17.28 7.88 -1.38
N TYR A 78 16.15 7.59 -2.05
CA TYR A 78 16.11 6.70 -3.21
C TYR A 78 16.98 7.22 -4.36
N LYS A 79 16.88 8.52 -4.67
CA LYS A 79 17.74 9.18 -5.67
C LYS A 79 19.22 9.10 -5.31
N ALA A 80 19.56 9.38 -4.05
CA ALA A 80 20.93 9.36 -3.56
C ALA A 80 21.54 7.94 -3.62
N ALA A 81 20.72 6.89 -3.49
CA ALA A 81 21.18 5.51 -3.60
C ALA A 81 21.58 5.10 -5.03
N ARG A 82 21.25 5.89 -6.06
CA ARG A 82 21.59 5.65 -7.48
C ARG A 82 21.28 4.20 -7.91
N VAL A 83 20.09 3.74 -7.55
CA VAL A 83 19.63 2.36 -7.81
C VAL A 83 19.67 2.07 -9.32
N PRO A 84 20.31 0.97 -9.76
CA PRO A 84 20.38 0.64 -11.18
C PRO A 84 19.02 0.20 -11.71
N LEU A 85 18.75 0.45 -13.00
CA LEU A 85 17.46 0.14 -13.65
C LEU A 85 16.98 -1.29 -13.41
N ARG A 86 17.90 -2.27 -13.47
CA ARG A 86 17.57 -3.69 -13.21
C ARG A 86 17.00 -3.93 -11.81
N VAL A 87 17.51 -3.23 -10.79
CA VAL A 87 17.02 -3.35 -9.40
C VAL A 87 15.74 -2.55 -9.23
N HIS A 88 15.65 -1.38 -9.87
CA HIS A 88 14.44 -0.58 -9.88
C HIS A 88 13.23 -1.35 -10.44
N LYS A 89 13.37 -2.03 -11.58
CA LYS A 89 12.28 -2.84 -12.15
C LYS A 89 11.82 -3.97 -11.21
N VAL A 90 12.76 -4.64 -10.55
CA VAL A 90 12.42 -5.65 -9.53
C VAL A 90 11.71 -5.03 -8.33
N LEU A 91 12.12 -3.84 -7.88
CA LEU A 91 11.46 -3.12 -6.80
C LEU A 91 9.99 -2.82 -7.13
N ILE A 92 9.72 -2.23 -8.29
CA ILE A 92 8.34 -1.87 -8.69
C ILE A 92 7.44 -3.12 -8.75
N GLN A 93 7.94 -4.21 -9.34
CA GLN A 93 7.22 -5.49 -9.36
C GLN A 93 6.93 -6.04 -7.96
N ARG A 94 7.88 -5.91 -7.02
CA ARG A 94 7.72 -6.36 -5.63
C ARG A 94 6.71 -5.52 -4.85
N VAL A 95 6.71 -4.20 -5.07
CA VAL A 95 5.75 -3.28 -4.45
C VAL A 95 4.33 -3.59 -4.94
N LEU A 96 4.15 -3.76 -6.26
CA LEU A 96 2.86 -4.15 -6.84
C LEU A 96 2.38 -5.48 -6.27
N ALA A 97 3.22 -6.51 -6.28
CA ALA A 97 2.86 -7.82 -5.75
C ALA A 97 2.50 -7.76 -4.26
N TYR A 98 3.24 -7.00 -3.45
CA TYR A 98 2.97 -6.84 -2.03
C TYR A 98 1.57 -6.28 -1.78
N TYR A 99 1.22 -5.17 -2.43
CA TYR A 99 -0.06 -4.51 -2.23
C TYR A 99 -1.23 -5.27 -2.88
N GLN A 100 -1.01 -5.97 -4.00
CA GLN A 100 -2.02 -6.87 -4.56
C GLN A 100 -2.32 -8.03 -3.60
N GLN A 101 -1.31 -8.62 -2.95
CA GLN A 101 -1.52 -9.71 -1.98
C GLN A 101 -2.16 -9.23 -0.68
N THR A 102 -1.85 -8.03 -0.22
CA THR A 102 -2.44 -7.49 1.03
C THR A 102 -3.85 -6.95 0.82
N VAL A 103 -4.12 -6.26 -0.28
CA VAL A 103 -5.44 -5.65 -0.57
C VAL A 103 -6.38 -6.61 -1.31
N GLY A 104 -5.85 -7.44 -2.21
CA GLY A 104 -6.62 -8.32 -3.09
C GLY A 104 -7.10 -9.62 -2.45
N ASN A 105 -6.92 -9.81 -1.14
CA ASN A 105 -7.28 -11.06 -0.46
C ASN A 105 -8.53 -11.01 0.45
N PRO A 106 -9.65 -10.33 0.13
CA PRO A 106 -10.89 -10.47 0.88
C PRO A 106 -11.63 -11.80 0.58
N GLY A 107 -10.91 -12.89 0.29
CA GLY A 107 -11.51 -14.18 -0.09
C GLY A 107 -10.59 -15.40 -0.27
N GLU A 108 -9.25 -15.29 -0.29
CA GLU A 108 -8.36 -16.46 -0.37
C GLU A 108 -7.70 -16.79 0.98
N ASP A 109 -8.51 -17.08 1.99
CA ASP A 109 -8.03 -17.93 3.07
C ASP A 109 -8.05 -19.39 2.56
N THR A 110 -6.88 -20.01 2.43
CA THR A 110 -6.67 -21.47 2.38
C THR A 110 -6.94 -22.29 1.10
N ALA A 111 -6.60 -21.80 -0.10
CA ALA A 111 -6.57 -22.64 -1.31
C ALA A 111 -5.16 -22.90 -1.88
N SER A 112 -4.12 -23.07 -1.04
CA SER A 112 -2.85 -23.72 -1.45
C SER A 112 -2.04 -24.18 -0.24
N ALA A 113 -2.66 -25.01 0.59
CA ALA A 113 -1.96 -25.87 1.54
C ALA A 113 -2.43 -27.31 1.34
N SER A 114 -2.31 -27.84 0.12
CA SER A 114 -2.43 -29.28 -0.19
C SER A 114 -2.02 -29.58 -1.64
N SER A 115 -0.76 -29.98 -1.85
CA SER A 115 -0.34 -31.21 -2.56
C SER A 115 1.15 -31.17 -2.90
#